data_AF-S6WE47-F1
#
_entry.id   AF-S6WE47-F1
#
_cell.length_a   1.000
_cell.length_b   1.000
_cell.length_c   1.000
_cell.angle_alpha   90.00
_cell.angle_beta   90.00
_cell.angle_gamma   90.00
#
_symmetry.space_group_name_H-M   'P 1'
#
loop_
_entity.id
_entity.type
_entity.pdbx_description
1 polymer ?
#
loop_
_entity_poly.entity_id
_entity_poly.type
_entity_poly.pdbx_seq_one_letter_code
_entity_poly.pdbx_strand_id
1 'polypeptide(L)'
;MPLRYLLKTLLLPPGILFLLLILGWWLRRSRPRLAAACFAAGLGGLWLMNLPVVVEFAARKMEQIPPLPQQQWATLAQQADAIVVLGNGRE
;
A
#
# COMPACT_ATOMS: atom_id res chain seq x y z
N MET A 1 -12.25 9.23 18.18
CA MET A 1 -11.45 9.55 16.97
C MET A 1 -10.27 8.61 16.71
N PRO A 2 -9.38 8.26 17.66
CA PRO A 2 -8.12 7.55 17.35
C PRO A 2 -8.33 6.07 16.96
N LEU A 3 -9.36 5.41 17.50
CA LEU A 3 -9.63 4.00 17.23
C LEU A 3 -9.93 3.73 15.75
N ARG A 4 -10.69 4.61 15.08
CA ARG A 4 -11.01 4.47 13.65
C ARG A 4 -9.76 4.54 12.77
N TYR A 5 -8.81 5.40 13.12
CA TYR A 5 -7.54 5.50 12.42
C TYR A 5 -6.68 4.27 12.67
N LEU A 6 -6.63 3.77 13.92
CA LEU A 6 -5.90 2.56 14.26
C LEU A 6 -6.43 1.35 13.47
N LEU A 7 -7.75 1.16 13.40
CA LEU A 7 -8.36 0.10 12.58
C LEU A 7 -8.06 0.29 11.09
N LYS A 8 -8.10 1.52 10.56
CA LYS A 8 -7.72 1.80 9.18
C LYS A 8 -6.26 1.44 8.91
N THR A 9 -5.34 1.88 9.74
CA THR A 9 -3.90 1.58 9.62
C THR A 9 -3.63 0.08 9.73
N LEU A 10 -4.39 -0.63 10.56
CA LEU A 10 -4.25 -2.07 10.72
C LEU A 10 -4.84 -2.85 9.53
N LEU A 11 -5.90 -2.33 8.88
CA LEU A 11 -6.47 -2.93 7.67
C LEU A 11 -5.71 -2.57 6.38
N LEU A 12 -5.09 -1.39 6.33
CA LEU A 12 -4.29 -0.94 5.20
C LEU A 12 -2.99 -1.76 5.08
N PRO A 13 -2.43 -1.93 3.87
CA PRO A 13 -1.08 -2.50 3.72
C PRO A 13 -0.08 -1.60 4.48
N PRO A 14 0.86 -2.12 5.30
CA PRO A 14 1.23 -3.52 5.59
C PRO A 14 0.58 -4.16 6.84
N GLY A 15 -0.33 -3.47 7.54
CA GLY A 15 -0.90 -3.89 8.82
C GLY A 15 -1.59 -5.26 8.78
N ILE A 16 -2.31 -5.56 7.69
CA ILE A 16 -3.03 -6.83 7.52
C ILE A 16 -2.08 -8.04 7.43
N LEU A 17 -0.85 -7.84 6.94
CA LEU A 17 0.15 -8.90 6.84
C LEU A 17 0.67 -9.29 8.22
N PHE A 18 0.81 -8.32 9.13
CA PHE A 18 1.15 -8.61 10.53
C PHE A 18 0.05 -9.38 11.24
N LEU A 19 -1.22 -9.03 11.01
CA LEU A 19 -2.34 -9.81 11.53
C LEU A 19 -2.33 -11.25 11.01
N LEU A 20 -1.99 -11.45 9.74
CA LEU A 20 -1.90 -12.76 9.11
C LEU A 20 -0.77 -13.60 9.70
N LEU A 21 0.36 -12.99 10.08
CA LEU A 21 1.44 -13.65 10.82
C LEU A 21 1.03 -14.05 12.24
N ILE A 22 0.32 -13.17 12.96
CA ILE A 22 -0.22 -13.47 14.30
C ILE A 22 -1.21 -14.64 14.21
N LEU A 23 -2.07 -14.65 13.19
CA LEU A 23 -3.00 -15.73 12.95
C LEU A 23 -2.28 -17.04 12.63
N GLY A 24 -1.23 -16.99 11.80
CA GLY A 24 -0.36 -18.13 11.52
C GLY A 24 0.31 -18.69 12.78
N TRP A 25 0.78 -17.81 13.67
CA TRP A 25 1.37 -18.20 14.96
C TRP A 25 0.37 -18.94 15.84
N TRP A 26 -0.86 -18.44 15.95
CA TRP A 26 -1.88 -19.05 16.79
C TRP A 26 -2.34 -20.40 16.23
N LEU A 27 -2.44 -20.49 14.90
CA LEU A 27 -2.86 -21.71 14.20
C LEU A 27 -1.77 -22.80 14.16
N ARG A 28 -0.52 -22.46 14.52
CA ARG A 28 0.63 -23.39 14.56
C ARG A 28 0.36 -24.61 15.42
N ARG A 29 -0.40 -24.46 16.50
CA ARG A 29 -0.68 -25.53 17.47
C ARG A 29 -1.79 -26.49 17.03
N SER A 30 -2.70 -26.05 16.15
CA SER A 30 -3.86 -26.85 15.73
C SER A 30 -3.77 -27.34 14.28
N ARG A 31 -3.17 -26.56 13.36
CA ARG A 31 -3.07 -26.89 11.92
C ARG A 31 -1.73 -26.38 11.35
N PRO A 32 -0.62 -27.14 11.49
CA PRO A 32 0.72 -26.65 11.13
C PRO A 32 0.87 -26.31 9.64
N ARG A 33 0.14 -26.99 8.74
CA ARG A 33 0.17 -26.69 7.30
C ARG A 33 -0.43 -25.32 6.95
N LEU A 34 -1.55 -24.97 7.58
CA LEU A 34 -2.19 -23.66 7.38
C LEU A 34 -1.35 -22.55 8.01
N ALA A 35 -0.75 -22.80 9.17
CA ALA A 35 0.20 -21.90 9.78
C ALA A 35 1.38 -21.61 8.84
N ALA A 36 1.98 -22.64 8.23
CA ALA A 36 3.06 -22.47 7.27
C ALA A 36 2.64 -21.65 6.05
N ALA A 37 1.44 -21.88 5.50
CA ALA A 37 0.90 -21.08 4.41
C ALA A 37 0.69 -19.62 4.81
N CYS A 38 0.12 -19.36 6.00
CA CYS A 38 -0.01 -18.00 6.53
C CYS A 38 1.35 -17.33 6.74
N PHE A 39 2.33 -18.03 7.32
CA PHE A 39 3.67 -17.47 7.49
C PHE A 39 4.33 -17.13 6.15
N ALA A 40 4.26 -18.04 5.18
CA ALA A 40 4.80 -17.82 3.84
C ALA A 40 4.12 -16.64 3.14
N ALA A 41 2.80 -16.54 3.21
CA ALA A 41 2.04 -15.44 2.62
C ALA A 41 2.31 -14.10 3.34
N GLY A 42 2.39 -14.09 4.67
CA GLY A 42 2.66 -12.90 5.46
C GLY A 42 4.08 -12.36 5.25
N LEU A 43 5.09 -13.23 5.36
CA LEU A 43 6.49 -12.87 5.12
C LEU A 43 6.73 -12.52 3.64
N GLY A 44 6.18 -13.32 2.72
CA GLY A 44 6.26 -13.06 1.28
C GLY A 44 5.58 -11.74 0.90
N GLY A 45 4.42 -11.44 1.46
CA GLY A 45 3.72 -10.18 1.26
C GLY A 45 4.50 -8.98 1.82
N LEU A 46 5.11 -9.11 2.99
CA LEU A 46 5.95 -8.05 3.57
C LEU A 46 7.20 -7.83 2.73
N TRP A 47 7.82 -8.91 2.24
CA TRP A 47 8.96 -8.82 1.35
C TRP A 47 8.59 -8.15 0.02
N LEU A 48 7.45 -8.50 -0.57
CA LEU A 48 6.93 -7.86 -1.77
C LEU A 48 6.63 -6.37 -1.57
N MET A 49 6.08 -5.96 -0.42
CA MET A 49 5.87 -4.54 -0.10
C MET A 49 7.16 -3.72 -0.04
N ASN A 50 8.32 -4.36 0.12
CA ASN A 50 9.61 -3.68 0.07
C ASN A 50 10.08 -3.41 -1.37
N LEU A 51 9.42 -3.97 -2.39
CA LEU A 51 9.76 -3.74 -3.79
C LEU A 51 9.01 -2.49 -4.31
N PRO A 52 9.72 -1.49 -4.88
CA PRO A 52 9.10 -0.30 -5.45
C PRO A 52 8.03 -0.61 -6.50
N VAL A 53 8.24 -1.65 -7.31
CA VAL A 53 7.30 -2.09 -8.35
C VAL A 53 5.94 -2.49 -7.77
N VAL A 54 5.93 -3.15 -6.61
CA VAL A 54 4.69 -3.59 -5.95
C VAL A 54 3.95 -2.39 -5.37
N VAL A 55 4.69 -1.45 -4.79
CA VAL A 55 4.13 -0.19 -4.26
C VAL A 55 3.55 0.64 -5.40
N GLU A 56 4.26 0.79 -6.51
CA GLU A 56 3.79 1.53 -7.69
C GLU A 56 2.53 0.89 -8.28
N PHE A 57 2.50 -0.44 -8.41
CA PHE A 57 1.32 -1.15 -8.90
C PHE A 57 0.11 -0.96 -7.97
N ALA A 58 0.32 -1.01 -6.65
CA ALA A 58 -0.73 -0.74 -5.68
C ALA A 58 -1.21 0.72 -5.75
N ALA A 59 -0.31 1.68 -5.88
CA ALA A 59 -0.63 3.10 -6.02
C ALA A 59 -1.44 3.37 -7.28
N ARG A 60 -1.04 2.82 -8.44
CA ARG A 60 -1.80 2.91 -9.70
C ARG A 60 -3.22 2.37 -9.59
N LYS A 61 -3.45 1.35 -8.74
CA LYS A 61 -4.81 0.84 -8.46
C LYS A 61 -5.63 1.76 -7.57
N MET A 62 -4.97 2.58 -6.74
CA MET A 62 -5.61 3.52 -5.83
C MET A 62 -5.85 4.90 -6.46
N GLU A 63 -5.11 5.25 -7.52
CA GLU A 63 -5.31 6.46 -8.30
C GLU A 63 -6.69 6.44 -8.98
N GLN A 64 -7.57 7.33 -8.53
CA GLN A 64 -8.91 7.53 -9.10
C GLN A 64 -8.90 8.52 -10.26
N ILE A 65 -7.87 9.37 -10.33
CA ILE A 65 -7.75 10.45 -11.30
C ILE A 65 -6.57 10.10 -12.21
N PRO A 66 -6.80 9.97 -13.53
CA PRO A 66 -5.72 9.70 -14.45
C PRO A 66 -4.74 10.88 -14.52
N PRO A 67 -3.45 10.62 -14.78
CA PRO A 67 -2.48 11.70 -14.95
C PRO A 67 -2.87 12.62 -16.11
N LEU A 68 -2.59 13.92 -15.96
CA LEU A 68 -2.93 14.91 -16.98
C LEU A 68 -2.18 14.60 -18.29
N PRO A 69 -2.89 14.44 -19.43
CA PRO A 69 -2.25 14.19 -20.71
C PRO A 69 -1.40 15.39 -21.14
N GLN A 70 -0.25 15.12 -21.78
CA GLN A 70 0.75 16.14 -22.13
C GLN A 70 0.19 17.29 -22.99
N GLN A 71 -0.81 17.00 -23.81
CA GLN A 71 -1.48 18.00 -24.65
C GLN A 71 -2.18 19.09 -23.83
N GLN A 72 -2.64 18.76 -22.61
CA GLN A 72 -3.33 19.70 -21.72
C GLN A 72 -2.35 20.54 -20.89
N TRP A 73 -1.03 20.26 -20.97
CA TRP A 73 -0.02 21.00 -20.21
C TRP A 73 0.10 22.46 -20.69
N ALA A 74 -0.10 22.73 -21.97
CA ALA A 74 -0.02 24.08 -22.53
C ALA A 74 -1.16 25.00 -22.03
N THR A 75 -2.34 24.44 -21.73
CA THR A 75 -3.51 25.17 -21.22
C THR A 75 -3.64 25.14 -19.70
N LEU A 76 -2.72 24.47 -19.01
CA LEU A 76 -2.76 24.23 -17.56
C LEU A 76 -2.69 25.55 -16.77
N ALA A 77 -1.91 26.52 -17.27
CA ALA A 77 -1.82 27.87 -16.71
C ALA A 77 -3.14 28.67 -16.79
N GLN A 78 -4.09 28.26 -17.63
CA GLN A 78 -5.42 28.88 -17.72
C GLN A 78 -6.44 28.19 -16.81
N GLN A 79 -6.14 26.99 -16.32
CA GLN A 79 -7.07 26.16 -15.52
C GLN A 79 -6.68 26.08 -14.04
N ALA A 80 -5.42 26.36 -13.69
CA ALA A 80 -4.92 26.29 -12.33
C ALA A 80 -4.44 27.65 -11.84
N ASP A 81 -5.02 28.13 -10.74
CA ASP A 81 -4.57 29.36 -10.05
C ASP A 81 -3.20 29.18 -9.37
N ALA A 82 -2.85 27.93 -9.02
CA ALA A 82 -1.56 27.57 -8.45
C ALA A 82 -1.17 26.13 -8.85
N ILE A 83 0.12 25.93 -9.13
CA ILE A 83 0.71 24.61 -9.39
C ILE A 83 1.64 24.26 -8.23
N VAL A 84 1.32 23.20 -7.49
CA VAL A 84 2.15 22.71 -6.39
C VAL A 84 2.96 21.50 -6.86
N VAL A 85 4.28 21.65 -6.90
CA VAL A 85 5.20 20.56 -7.28
C VAL A 85 5.72 19.90 -6.01
N LEU A 86 5.27 18.66 -5.75
CA LEU A 86 5.74 17.85 -4.63
C LEU A 86 6.90 16.96 -5.11
N GLY A 87 8.11 17.27 -4.69
CA GLY A 87 9.29 16.44 -4.93
C GLY A 87 9.70 15.73 -3.64
N ASN A 88 9.75 14.40 -3.66
CA ASN A 88 10.50 13.66 -2.66
C ASN A 88 11.96 13.64 -3.11
N GLY A 89 12.89 14.10 -2.28
CA GLY A 89 14.30 14.24 -2.62
C GLY A 89 14.95 12.93 -3.10
N ARG A 90 16.16 13.04 -3.66
CA ARG A 90 16.94 11.89 -4.14
C ARG A 90 17.75 11.31 -2.97
N GLU A 91 17.08 10.68 -2.02
CA GLU A 91 17.74 9.91 -0.95
C GLU A 91 17.09 8.52 -0.85
#